data_AF-A0AAW1NJC3-F1
#
_entry.id   AF-A0AAW1NJC3-F1
#
_cell.length_a   1.000
_cell.length_b   1.000
_cell.length_c   1.000
_cell.angle_alpha   90.00
_cell.angle_beta   90.00
_cell.angle_gamma   90.00
#
_symmetry.space_group_name_H-M   'P 1'
#
loop_
_entity.id
_entity.type
_entity.pdbx_description
1 polymer ?
#
loop_
_entity_poly.entity_id
_entity_poly.type
_entity_poly.pdbx_seq_one_letter_code
_entity_poly.pdbx_strand_id
1 'polypeptide(L)'
;MMNLRGQPKTRPDKKMIPLENYGVKCMSMGFLMRDDAAAVWRGPMVMSAIQTFVKQTDWGNLDVLVIDMPPGTGDAQISIGQHLALSGAVIVSTPQDIALADAIRGATLFQKINDRFH
;
A
#
# COMPACT_ATOMS: atom_id res chain seq x y z
N MET A 1 9.92 11.28 -1.10
CA MET A 1 10.61 10.39 -0.15
C MET A 1 11.85 9.72 -0.74
N MET A 2 11.80 9.15 -1.96
CA MET A 2 12.96 8.44 -2.54
C MET A 2 13.66 9.17 -3.70
N ASN A 3 13.33 10.44 -3.97
CA ASN A 3 13.79 11.21 -5.14
C ASN A 3 13.68 10.46 -6.49
N LEU A 4 12.69 9.56 -6.60
CA LEU A 4 12.40 8.79 -7.81
C LEU A 4 11.45 9.59 -8.70
N ARG A 5 11.77 9.66 -9.99
CA ARG A 5 10.96 10.29 -11.04
C ARG A 5 10.94 9.40 -12.28
N GLY A 6 9.83 9.45 -13.00
CA GLY A 6 9.62 8.67 -14.23
C GLY A 6 8.55 7.59 -14.07
N GLN A 7 8.23 6.96 -15.20
CA GLN A 7 7.21 5.91 -15.26
C GLN A 7 7.88 4.53 -15.22
N PRO A 8 7.32 3.56 -14.47
CA PRO A 8 7.82 2.20 -14.46
C PRO A 8 7.70 1.59 -15.86
N LYS A 9 8.75 0.90 -16.29
CA LYS A 9 8.71 0.14 -17.54
C LYS A 9 7.91 -1.14 -17.34
N THR A 10 7.37 -1.69 -18.41
CA THR A 10 6.66 -2.99 -18.37
C THR A 10 7.49 -4.04 -19.08
N ARG A 11 7.62 -5.22 -18.48
CA ARG A 11 8.25 -6.39 -19.10
C ARG A 11 7.33 -7.02 -20.16
N PRO A 12 7.86 -7.88 -21.05
CA PRO A 12 7.05 -8.58 -22.05
C PRO A 12 5.93 -9.44 -21.45
N ASP A 13 6.08 -9.91 -20.20
CA ASP A 13 5.07 -10.67 -19.44
C ASP A 13 4.02 -9.78 -18.76
N LYS A 14 3.98 -8.48 -19.09
CA LYS A 14 3.08 -7.45 -18.55
C LYS A 14 3.31 -7.08 -17.08
N LYS A 15 4.40 -7.53 -16.44
CA LYS A 15 4.76 -7.05 -15.10
C LYS A 15 5.42 -5.67 -15.14
N MET A 16 5.09 -4.82 -14.19
CA MET A 16 5.74 -3.53 -13.99
C MET A 16 7.09 -3.72 -13.32
N ILE A 17 8.12 -3.07 -13.85
CA ILE A 17 9.44 -3.00 -13.23
C ILE A 17 9.42 -1.83 -12.24
N PRO A 18 9.58 -2.07 -10.93
CA PRO A 18 9.57 -1.02 -9.94
C PRO A 18 10.75 -0.06 -10.17
N LEU A 19 10.57 1.21 -9.77
CA LEU A 19 11.69 2.13 -9.71
C LEU A 19 12.56 1.78 -8.49
N GLU A 20 13.86 2.03 -8.58
CA GLU A 20 14.78 1.65 -7.51
C GLU A 20 15.68 2.84 -7.14
N ASN A 21 15.83 3.10 -5.84
CA ASN A 21 16.85 4.00 -5.32
C ASN A 21 17.39 3.47 -3.99
N TYR A 22 18.68 3.66 -3.75
CA TYR A 22 19.36 3.17 -2.55
C TYR A 22 19.15 1.66 -2.28
N GLY A 23 18.99 0.85 -3.32
CA GLY A 23 18.71 -0.59 -3.21
C GLY A 23 17.27 -0.93 -2.79
N VAL A 24 16.38 0.05 -2.69
CA VAL A 24 14.97 -0.13 -2.32
C VAL A 24 14.11 0.04 -3.57
N LYS A 25 13.37 -1.04 -3.90
CA LYS A 25 12.36 -1.03 -4.96
C LYS A 25 11.11 -0.30 -4.48
N CYS A 26 10.56 0.56 -5.31
CA CYS A 26 9.41 1.40 -4.98
C CYS A 26 8.40 1.39 -6.12
N MET A 27 7.12 1.35 -5.74
CA MET A 27 5.99 1.61 -6.62
C MET A 27 5.05 2.61 -5.95
N SER A 28 4.51 3.52 -6.74
CA SER A 28 3.59 4.55 -6.28
C SER A 28 2.65 4.93 -7.41
N MET A 29 1.41 5.31 -7.04
CA MET A 29 0.47 5.90 -8.00
C MET A 29 1.04 7.15 -8.66
N GLY A 30 1.88 7.91 -7.95
CA GLY A 30 2.55 9.09 -8.50
C GLY A 30 3.48 8.80 -9.68
N PHE A 31 3.96 7.55 -9.83
CA PHE A 31 4.80 7.17 -10.98
C PHE A 31 3.98 6.89 -12.24
N LEU A 32 2.68 6.60 -12.09
CA LEU A 32 1.79 6.31 -13.23
C LEU A 32 1.07 7.58 -13.73
N MET A 33 1.13 8.66 -12.96
CA MET A 33 0.50 9.93 -13.30
C MET A 33 1.48 10.85 -14.05
N ARG A 34 0.92 11.74 -14.87
CA ARG A 34 1.62 12.92 -15.36
C ARG A 34 1.38 14.07 -14.37
N ASP A 35 2.39 14.91 -14.16
CA ASP A 35 2.40 15.97 -13.14
C ASP A 35 1.25 16.98 -13.25
N ASP A 36 0.53 17.01 -14.37
CA ASP A 36 -0.58 17.91 -14.71
C ASP A 36 -1.98 17.32 -14.45
N ALA A 37 -2.09 16.03 -14.10
CA ALA A 37 -3.38 15.38 -13.93
C ALA A 37 -3.85 15.45 -12.46
N ALA A 38 -4.79 16.34 -12.14
CA ALA A 38 -5.51 16.29 -10.87
C ALA A 38 -6.51 15.10 -10.89
N ALA A 39 -6.04 13.90 -10.53
CA ALA A 39 -6.92 12.74 -10.42
C ALA A 39 -7.57 12.64 -9.03
N VAL A 40 -8.91 12.59 -9.01
CA VAL A 40 -9.66 12.26 -7.79
C VAL A 40 -9.59 10.75 -7.58
N TRP A 41 -8.78 10.31 -6.63
CA TRP A 41 -8.68 8.90 -6.26
C TRP A 41 -9.82 8.51 -5.32
N ARG A 42 -10.78 7.74 -5.83
CA ARG A 42 -11.84 7.16 -5.01
C ARG A 42 -11.31 5.91 -4.29
N GLY A 43 -11.86 5.59 -3.12
CA GLY A 43 -11.44 4.46 -2.28
C GLY A 43 -11.23 3.14 -3.04
N PRO A 44 -12.21 2.66 -3.85
CA PRO A 44 -12.05 1.42 -4.62
C PRO A 44 -10.89 1.44 -5.63
N MET A 45 -10.56 2.62 -6.18
CA MET A 45 -9.48 2.77 -7.14
C MET A 45 -8.11 2.64 -6.47
N VAL A 46 -7.94 3.25 -5.29
CA VAL A 46 -6.72 3.12 -4.47
C VAL A 46 -6.51 1.65 -4.10
N MET A 47 -7.57 0.98 -3.70
CA MET A 47 -7.56 -0.43 -3.35
C MET A 47 -7.12 -1.33 -4.51
N SER A 48 -7.71 -1.11 -5.69
CA SER A 48 -7.33 -1.83 -6.91
C SER A 48 -5.87 -1.55 -7.31
N ALA A 49 -5.40 -0.31 -7.14
CA ALA A 49 -4.01 0.05 -7.41
C ALA A 49 -3.04 -0.68 -6.48
N ILE A 50 -3.30 -0.72 -5.17
CA ILE A 50 -2.46 -1.45 -4.20
C ILE A 50 -2.40 -2.94 -4.55
N GLN A 51 -3.54 -3.57 -4.84
CA GLN A 51 -3.58 -4.98 -5.25
C GLN A 51 -2.77 -5.22 -6.54
N THR A 52 -2.88 -4.29 -7.49
CA THR A 52 -2.12 -4.33 -8.74
C THR A 52 -0.62 -4.20 -8.48
N PHE A 53 -0.18 -3.30 -7.61
CA PHE A 53 1.23 -3.15 -7.27
C PHE A 53 1.80 -4.39 -6.59
N VAL A 54 1.03 -5.03 -5.72
CA VAL A 54 1.49 -6.25 -5.04
C VAL A 54 1.58 -7.42 -6.01
N LYS A 55 0.59 -7.59 -6.90
CA LYS A 55 0.47 -8.78 -7.78
C LYS A 55 1.18 -8.64 -9.13
N GLN A 56 1.22 -7.43 -9.70
CA GLN A 56 1.67 -7.16 -11.07
C GLN A 56 2.99 -6.39 -11.15
N THR A 57 3.67 -6.18 -10.03
CA THR A 57 5.05 -5.63 -10.02
C THR A 57 6.05 -6.77 -9.91
N ASP A 58 7.14 -6.68 -10.67
CA ASP A 58 8.28 -7.59 -10.56
C ASP A 58 9.19 -7.18 -9.40
N TRP A 59 8.79 -7.54 -8.18
CA TRP A 59 9.57 -7.28 -6.97
C TRP A 59 10.86 -8.12 -6.91
N GLY A 60 10.98 -9.18 -7.72
CA GLY A 60 12.08 -10.15 -7.64
C GLY A 60 12.09 -10.91 -6.33
N ASN A 61 13.28 -11.24 -5.82
CA ASN A 61 13.43 -11.82 -4.49
C ASN A 61 13.25 -10.72 -3.43
N LEU A 62 12.30 -10.89 -2.53
CA LEU A 62 11.93 -9.90 -1.52
C LEU A 62 11.60 -10.57 -0.20
N ASP A 63 12.32 -10.19 0.86
CA ASP A 63 12.05 -10.68 2.21
C ASP A 63 10.88 -9.92 2.87
N VAL A 64 10.77 -8.61 2.60
CA VAL A 64 9.78 -7.72 3.21
C VAL A 64 9.21 -6.74 2.19
N LEU A 65 7.88 -6.69 2.08
CA LEU A 65 7.15 -5.65 1.35
C LEU A 65 6.42 -4.74 2.32
N VAL A 66 6.78 -3.45 2.33
CA VAL A 66 6.07 -2.44 3.12
C VAL A 66 5.02 -1.78 2.25
N ILE A 67 3.78 -1.74 2.74
CA ILE A 67 2.65 -1.10 2.06
C ILE A 67 2.24 0.12 2.88
N ASP A 68 2.39 1.32 2.30
CA ASP A 68 1.87 2.56 2.86
C ASP A 68 0.36 2.66 2.57
N MET A 69 -0.44 2.44 3.61
CA MET A 69 -1.89 2.37 3.48
C MET A 69 -2.54 3.75 3.60
N PRO A 70 -3.66 4.00 2.90
CA PRO A 70 -4.43 5.23 3.12
C PRO A 70 -4.89 5.34 4.58
N PRO A 71 -5.03 6.58 5.11
CA PRO A 71 -5.35 6.79 6.52
C PRO A 71 -6.78 6.36 6.89
N GLY A 72 -7.00 6.16 8.19
CA GLY A 72 -8.32 5.84 8.78
C GLY A 72 -8.56 4.34 9.00
N THR A 73 -9.69 3.99 9.61
CA THR A 73 -10.04 2.61 10.01
C THR A 73 -11.20 2.03 9.18
N GLY A 74 -11.35 2.49 7.93
CA GLY A 74 -12.49 2.16 7.07
C GLY A 74 -12.31 0.90 6.23
N ASP A 75 -13.23 0.69 5.30
CA ASP A 75 -13.32 -0.49 4.43
C ASP A 75 -12.05 -0.78 3.62
N ALA A 76 -11.23 0.24 3.35
CA ALA A 76 -9.96 0.07 2.66
C ALA A 76 -9.03 -0.89 3.41
N GLN A 77 -8.83 -0.68 4.72
CA GLN A 77 -7.95 -1.54 5.52
C GLN A 77 -8.46 -2.98 5.59
N ILE A 78 -9.78 -3.13 5.75
CA ILE A 78 -10.46 -4.43 5.74
C ILE A 78 -10.25 -5.15 4.42
N SER A 79 -10.48 -4.44 3.32
CA SER A 79 -10.36 -5.00 1.97
C SER A 79 -8.91 -5.42 1.69
N ILE A 80 -7.89 -4.67 2.14
CA ILE A 80 -6.49 -5.07 1.96
C ILE A 80 -6.24 -6.37 2.74
N GLY A 81 -6.60 -6.42 4.02
CA GLY A 81 -6.39 -7.60 4.85
C GLY A 81 -7.17 -8.83 4.38
N GLN A 82 -8.28 -8.65 3.66
CA GLN A 82 -9.02 -9.76 3.04
C GLN A 82 -8.38 -10.28 1.74
N HIS A 83 -7.73 -9.41 0.96
CA HIS A 83 -7.23 -9.74 -0.37
C HIS A 83 -5.72 -10.03 -0.41
N LEU A 84 -4.98 -9.57 0.60
CA LEU A 84 -3.54 -9.76 0.75
C LEU A 84 -3.26 -10.47 2.08
N ALA A 85 -2.38 -11.47 2.04
CA ALA A 85 -1.86 -12.09 3.25
C ALA A 85 -0.84 -11.13 3.88
N LEU A 86 -1.22 -10.47 4.97
CA LEU A 86 -0.36 -9.56 5.70
C LEU A 86 0.29 -10.29 6.88
N SER A 87 1.60 -10.18 7.04
CA SER A 87 2.33 -10.79 8.16
C SER A 87 2.27 -9.97 9.45
N GLY A 88 1.86 -8.70 9.36
CA GLY A 88 1.79 -7.78 10.49
C GLY A 88 1.42 -6.38 10.06
N ALA A 89 1.19 -5.50 11.05
CA ALA A 89 0.86 -4.10 10.83
C ALA A 89 1.63 -3.21 11.81
N VAL A 90 2.09 -2.05 11.34
CA VAL A 90 2.66 -0.99 12.16
C VAL A 90 1.68 0.17 12.17
N ILE A 91 1.25 0.58 13.37
CA ILE A 91 0.24 1.63 13.54
C ILE A 91 0.94 2.92 13.95
N VAL A 92 0.72 3.97 13.16
CA VAL A 92 1.27 5.30 13.40
C VAL A 92 0.15 6.21 13.86
N SER A 93 0.34 6.87 14.99
CA SER A 93 -0.61 7.84 15.54
C SER A 93 0.11 9.00 16.20
N THR A 94 -0.65 10.03 16.55
CA THR A 94 -0.17 11.19 17.29
C THR A 94 -0.73 11.16 18.72
N PRO A 95 -0.11 11.86 19.70
CA PRO A 95 -0.46 11.72 21.12
C PRO A 95 -1.86 12.20 21.53
N GLN A 96 -2.64 12.79 20.61
CA GLN A 96 -3.97 13.33 20.91
C GLN A 96 -4.99 12.19 21.09
N ASP A 97 -5.88 12.33 22.07
CA ASP A 97 -6.85 11.30 22.45
C ASP A 97 -7.69 10.77 21.28
N ILE A 98 -8.10 11.65 20.36
CA ILE A 98 -8.90 11.27 19.18
C ILE A 98 -8.07 10.38 18.24
N ALA A 99 -6.83 10.76 17.96
CA ALA A 99 -5.93 9.99 17.10
C ALA A 99 -5.55 8.65 17.75
N LEU A 100 -5.39 8.62 19.08
CA LEU A 100 -5.12 7.40 19.82
C LEU A 100 -6.32 6.45 19.78
N ALA A 101 -7.54 6.96 19.96
CA ALA A 101 -8.76 6.15 19.87
C ALA A 101 -8.92 5.51 18.48
N ASP A 102 -8.64 6.24 17.41
CA ASP A 102 -8.68 5.70 16.04
C ASP A 102 -7.58 4.65 15.81
N ALA A 103 -6.37 4.88 16.33
CA ALA A 103 -5.28 3.90 16.25
C ALA A 103 -5.61 2.57 16.96
N ILE A 104 -6.22 2.64 18.16
CA ILE A 104 -6.66 1.46 18.90
C ILE A 104 -7.75 0.70 18.14
N ARG A 105 -8.71 1.41 17.52
CA ARG A 105 -9.74 0.77 16.68
C ARG A 105 -9.12 0.08 15.47
N GLY A 106 -8.16 0.72 14.80
CA GLY A 106 -7.40 0.13 13.70
C GLY A 106 -6.66 -1.15 14.12
N ALA A 107 -5.99 -1.12 15.27
CA ALA A 107 -5.30 -2.29 15.83
C ALA A 107 -6.26 -3.47 16.05
N THR A 108 -7.39 -3.19 16.68
CA THR A 108 -8.42 -4.18 16.97
C THR A 108 -9.02 -4.78 15.70
N LEU A 109 -9.23 -3.96 14.68
CA LEU A 109 -9.73 -4.40 13.38
C LEU A 109 -8.74 -5.35 12.69
N PHE A 110 -7.44 -4.99 12.69
CA PHE A 110 -6.38 -5.82 12.12
C PHE A 110 -6.24 -7.17 12.83
N GLN A 111 -6.29 -7.20 14.16
CA GLN A 111 -6.25 -8.44 14.93
C GLN A 111 -7.39 -9.37 14.51
N LYS A 112 -8.63 -8.87 14.44
CA LYS A 112 -9.79 -9.67 14.01
C LYS A 112 -9.67 -10.23 12.59
N ILE A 113 -9.05 -9.48 11.69
CA ILE A 113 -8.82 -9.95 10.32
C ILE A 113 -7.75 -11.04 10.32
N ASN A 114 -6.66 -10.85 11.06
CA ASN A 114 -5.56 -11.82 11.13
C ASN A 114 -5.96 -13.13 11.80
N ASP A 115 -6.76 -13.09 12.87
CA ASP A 115 -7.28 -14.28 13.56
C ASP A 115 -8.13 -15.16 12.64
N ARG A 116 -8.65 -14.62 11.54
CA ARG A 116 -9.43 -15.37 10.55
C ARG A 116 -8.56 -16.18 9.58
N PHE A 117 -7.25 -15.90 9.52
CA PHE A 117 -6.29 -16.56 8.63
C PHE A 117 -5.34 -17.54 9.36
N HIS A 118 -5.55 -17.74 10.67
CA HIS A 118 -4.93 -18.79 11.47
C HIS A 118 -5.90 -19.95 11.70
#